data_AF-A0A554N9A0-F1
#
_entry.id   AF-A0A554N9A0-F1
#
_cell.length_a   1.000
_cell.length_b   1.000
_cell.length_c   1.000
_cell.angle_alpha   90.00
_cell.angle_beta   90.00
_cell.angle_gamma   90.00
#
_symmetry.space_group_name_H-M   'P 1'
#
loop_
_entity.id
_entity.type
_entity.pdbx_description
1 polymer ?
#
loop_
_entity_poly.entity_id
_entity_poly.type
_entity_poly.pdbx_seq_one_letter_code
_entity_poly.pdbx_strand_id
1 'polypeptide(L)'
;MVYFANYPAAGLVDRSTQEAAEAGLFRCLLDQAYLMQGVCRECGGHVDATLSVCEDHDSAGGHQCGACGTRSPVWADQRCRTCGFGKRLPIELCCLGLTPVIGFLDDREINAFAPTFEEIVNLLEVHSETSVSGDPLAVTVTISGERESVSVEFDEEMNIRSIDRPTAKAVD
;
A
#
# COMPACT_ATOMS: atom_id res chain seq x y z
N MET A 1 -10.58 -11.06 -1.57
CA MET A 1 -9.63 -11.62 -2.56
C MET A 1 -8.70 -10.50 -2.99
N VAL A 2 -7.39 -10.67 -2.77
CA VAL A 2 -6.39 -9.67 -3.10
C VAL A 2 -6.11 -9.71 -4.60
N TYR A 3 -6.35 -8.61 -5.30
CA TYR A 3 -6.01 -8.49 -6.72
C TYR A 3 -4.71 -7.69 -6.85
N PHE A 4 -3.60 -8.27 -6.40
CA PHE A 4 -2.26 -7.67 -6.59
C PHE A 4 -2.05 -7.34 -8.08
N ALA A 5 -2.21 -8.34 -8.93
CA ALA A 5 -2.05 -8.17 -10.36
C ALA A 5 -2.95 -9.12 -11.15
N ASN A 6 -3.31 -8.68 -12.37
CA ASN A 6 -3.74 -9.61 -13.40
C ASN A 6 -2.48 -10.22 -14.04
N TYR A 7 -2.44 -11.55 -14.12
CA TYR A 7 -1.36 -12.33 -14.74
C TYR A 7 -1.80 -12.77 -16.15
N PRO A 8 -1.68 -11.90 -17.18
CA PRO A 8 -1.91 -12.34 -18.55
C PRO A 8 -0.91 -13.44 -18.90
N ALA A 9 -1.24 -14.31 -19.87
CA ALA A 9 -0.39 -15.43 -20.24
C ALA A 9 1.07 -15.01 -20.57
N ALA A 10 1.26 -13.88 -21.26
CA ALA A 10 2.58 -13.32 -21.55
C ALA A 10 3.38 -12.90 -20.29
N GLY A 11 2.68 -12.65 -19.17
CA GLY A 11 3.27 -12.42 -17.86
C GLY A 11 3.81 -13.69 -17.20
N LEU A 12 3.45 -14.87 -17.69
CA LEU A 12 3.82 -16.18 -17.13
C LEU A 12 4.80 -16.96 -18.00
N VAL A 13 4.85 -16.68 -19.30
CA VAL A 13 5.79 -17.34 -20.23
C VAL A 13 7.23 -17.03 -19.81
N ASP A 14 8.06 -18.08 -19.80
CA ASP A 14 9.48 -18.04 -19.44
C ASP A 14 9.78 -17.45 -18.05
N ARG A 15 8.81 -17.48 -17.13
CA ARG A 15 8.97 -17.08 -15.73
C ARG A 15 8.66 -18.23 -14.79
N SER A 16 9.47 -18.37 -13.76
CA SER A 16 9.11 -19.08 -12.54
C SER A 16 7.92 -18.41 -11.85
N THR A 17 7.31 -19.10 -10.89
CA THR A 17 6.22 -18.54 -10.08
C THR A 17 6.64 -17.30 -9.31
N GLN A 18 7.89 -17.26 -8.84
CA GLN A 18 8.44 -16.11 -8.12
C GLN A 18 8.65 -14.92 -9.06
N GLU A 19 9.29 -15.13 -10.21
CA GLU A 19 9.51 -14.06 -11.20
C GLU A 19 8.18 -13.50 -11.73
N ALA A 20 7.17 -14.36 -11.89
CA ALA A 20 5.82 -13.92 -12.22
C ALA A 20 5.27 -13.03 -11.10
N ALA A 21 5.34 -13.46 -9.84
CA ALA A 21 4.84 -12.70 -8.69
C ALA A 21 5.54 -11.34 -8.55
N GLU A 22 6.86 -11.28 -8.71
CA GLU A 22 7.64 -10.04 -8.70
C GLU A 22 7.22 -9.10 -9.83
N ALA A 23 7.06 -9.61 -11.05
CA ALA A 23 6.54 -8.82 -12.17
C ALA A 23 5.11 -8.31 -11.92
N GLY A 24 4.27 -9.13 -11.27
CA GLY A 24 2.93 -8.74 -10.85
C GLY A 24 2.95 -7.63 -9.82
N LEU A 25 3.78 -7.76 -8.79
CA LEU A 25 3.96 -6.76 -7.73
C LEU A 25 4.48 -5.43 -8.29
N PHE A 26 5.51 -5.47 -9.15
CA PHE A 26 6.03 -4.27 -9.81
C PHE A 26 4.94 -3.53 -10.61
N ARG A 27 4.15 -4.27 -11.40
CA ARG A 27 2.99 -3.68 -12.12
C ARG A 27 1.96 -3.13 -11.14
N CYS A 28 1.69 -3.83 -10.04
CA CYS A 28 0.77 -3.36 -9.01
C CYS A 28 1.17 -2.00 -8.44
N LEU A 29 2.45 -1.84 -8.09
CA LEU A 29 2.98 -0.59 -7.52
C LEU A 29 2.95 0.55 -8.55
N LEU A 30 3.27 0.29 -9.82
CA LEU A 30 3.15 1.30 -10.88
C LEU A 30 1.70 1.69 -11.17
N ASP A 31 0.78 0.72 -11.22
CA ASP A 31 -0.65 1.00 -11.34
C ASP A 31 -1.10 1.92 -10.18
N GLN A 32 -0.60 1.68 -8.96
CA GLN A 32 -0.94 2.48 -7.79
C GLN A 32 -0.54 3.94 -7.93
N ALA A 33 0.59 4.25 -8.59
CA ALA A 33 0.98 5.63 -8.87
C ALA A 33 -0.07 6.39 -9.71
N TYR A 34 -0.76 5.72 -10.65
CA TYR A 34 -1.89 6.30 -11.38
C TYR A 34 -3.12 6.43 -10.50
N LEU A 35 -3.48 5.37 -9.77
CA LEU A 35 -4.70 5.32 -8.97
C LEU A 35 -4.70 6.33 -7.82
N MET A 36 -3.54 6.56 -7.18
CA MET A 36 -3.37 7.60 -6.15
C MET A 36 -3.52 9.02 -6.69
N GLN A 37 -3.45 9.23 -8.01
CA GLN A 37 -3.72 10.51 -8.67
C GLN A 37 -5.16 10.60 -9.20
N GLY A 38 -6.01 9.61 -8.90
CA GLY A 38 -7.38 9.55 -9.42
C GLY A 38 -7.46 9.28 -10.93
N VAL A 39 -6.39 8.74 -11.53
CA VAL A 39 -6.29 8.48 -12.98
C VAL A 39 -6.29 6.97 -13.24
N CYS A 40 -7.13 6.52 -14.18
CA CYS A 40 -7.14 5.14 -14.62
C CYS A 40 -6.00 4.88 -15.62
N ARG A 41 -5.15 3.89 -15.35
CA ARG A 41 -4.06 3.51 -16.28
C ARG A 41 -4.51 2.91 -17.61
N GLU A 42 -5.74 2.38 -17.69
CA GLU A 42 -6.23 1.69 -18.89
C GLU A 42 -6.87 2.68 -19.86
N CYS A 43 -7.65 3.66 -19.37
CA CYS A 43 -8.41 4.58 -20.22
C CYS A 43 -8.20 6.08 -19.92
N GLY A 44 -7.41 6.44 -18.91
CA GLY A 44 -7.21 7.83 -18.48
C GLY A 44 -8.40 8.47 -17.75
N GLY A 45 -9.48 7.71 -17.53
CA GLY A 45 -10.68 8.20 -16.84
C GLY A 45 -10.50 8.37 -15.32
N HIS A 46 -11.50 8.96 -14.68
CA HIS A 46 -11.49 9.20 -13.23
C HIS A 46 -11.64 7.90 -12.42
N VAL A 47 -10.89 7.82 -11.32
CA VAL A 47 -10.89 6.72 -10.35
C VAL A 47 -11.41 7.23 -9.02
N ASP A 48 -12.39 6.52 -8.47
CA ASP A 48 -12.83 6.70 -7.09
C ASP A 48 -12.01 5.82 -6.16
N ALA A 49 -11.87 6.27 -4.91
CA ALA A 49 -11.18 5.55 -3.87
C ALA A 49 -12.02 5.58 -2.57
N THR A 50 -12.06 4.46 -1.85
CA THR A 50 -12.72 4.36 -0.55
C THR A 50 -11.94 3.44 0.37
N LEU A 51 -12.06 3.65 1.68
CA LEU A 51 -11.48 2.77 2.70
C LEU A 51 -12.52 1.81 3.28
N SER A 52 -12.11 0.57 3.49
CA SER A 52 -12.86 -0.44 4.24
C SER A 52 -12.04 -0.89 5.44
N VAL A 53 -12.64 -0.83 6.63
CA VAL A 53 -12.00 -1.16 7.91
C VAL A 53 -12.67 -2.40 8.52
N CYS A 54 -11.87 -3.31 9.05
CA CYS A 54 -12.38 -4.37 9.91
C CYS A 54 -12.46 -3.87 11.36
N GLU A 55 -13.67 -3.73 11.89
CA GLU A 55 -13.91 -3.24 13.27
C GLU A 55 -13.44 -4.25 14.34
N ASP A 56 -13.55 -5.54 14.04
CA ASP A 56 -13.14 -6.65 14.90
C ASP A 56 -11.73 -7.18 14.54
N HIS A 57 -10.85 -6.31 14.04
CA HIS A 57 -9.54 -6.76 13.54
C HIS A 57 -8.64 -7.22 14.68
N ASP A 58 -8.28 -8.49 14.63
CA ASP A 58 -7.30 -9.12 15.52
C ASP A 58 -6.36 -9.99 14.70
N SER A 59 -5.17 -9.47 14.42
CA SER A 59 -4.07 -10.18 13.77
C SER A 59 -2.89 -10.42 14.71
N ALA A 60 -3.15 -10.59 16.02
CA ALA A 60 -2.12 -10.84 17.02
C ALA A 60 -1.17 -11.97 16.60
N GLY A 61 0.14 -11.74 16.74
CA GLY A 61 1.17 -12.73 16.41
C GLY A 61 1.38 -12.96 14.91
N GLY A 62 0.92 -12.05 14.03
CA GLY A 62 1.14 -12.15 12.58
C GLY A 62 0.20 -13.14 11.88
N HIS A 63 -0.87 -13.56 12.54
CA HIS A 63 -1.89 -14.42 11.95
C HIS A 63 -2.91 -13.61 11.13
N GLN A 64 -3.65 -14.30 10.26
CA GLN A 64 -4.81 -13.69 9.60
C GLN A 64 -5.90 -13.45 10.64
N CYS A 65 -6.59 -12.31 10.56
CA CYS A 65 -7.73 -12.04 11.42
C CYS A 65 -8.87 -13.01 11.13
N GLY A 66 -9.48 -13.54 12.19
CA GLY A 66 -10.61 -14.48 12.08
C GLY A 66 -11.89 -13.85 11.52
N ALA A 67 -12.05 -12.53 11.62
CA ALA A 67 -13.24 -11.81 11.14
C ALA A 67 -13.15 -11.47 9.65
N CYS A 68 -12.05 -10.85 9.20
CA CYS A 68 -11.89 -10.39 7.81
C CYS A 68 -11.02 -11.32 6.93
N GLY A 69 -10.28 -12.25 7.53
CA GLY A 69 -9.39 -13.17 6.82
C GLY A 69 -8.10 -12.54 6.30
N THR A 70 -7.79 -11.30 6.71
CA THR A 70 -6.61 -10.55 6.24
C THR A 70 -5.67 -10.20 7.38
N ARG A 71 -4.42 -9.84 7.04
CA ARG A 71 -3.42 -9.35 8.01
C ARG A 71 -3.54 -7.85 8.26
N SER A 72 -3.88 -7.08 7.23
CA SER A 72 -4.13 -5.64 7.36
C SER A 72 -5.59 -5.36 7.78
N PRO A 73 -5.82 -4.43 8.73
CA PRO A 73 -7.15 -4.01 9.17
C PRO A 73 -7.88 -3.12 8.16
N VAL A 74 -7.14 -2.45 7.26
CA VAL A 74 -7.68 -1.43 6.37
C VAL A 74 -7.32 -1.73 4.91
N TRP A 75 -8.34 -1.69 4.07
CA TRP A 75 -8.21 -1.94 2.64
C TRP A 75 -8.77 -0.79 1.82
N ALA A 76 -7.96 -0.32 0.89
CA ALA A 76 -8.33 0.60 -0.17
C ALA A 76 -9.07 -0.12 -1.28
N ASP A 77 -10.24 0.37 -1.70
CA ASP A 77 -10.91 -0.01 -2.94
C ASP A 77 -10.86 1.17 -3.91
N GLN A 78 -10.16 0.98 -5.03
CA GLN A 78 -9.97 2.00 -6.05
C GLN A 78 -10.55 1.50 -7.37
N ARG A 79 -11.46 2.27 -7.98
CA ARG A 79 -12.19 1.82 -9.17
C ARG A 79 -12.46 2.94 -10.17
N CYS A 80 -12.16 2.69 -11.43
CA CYS A 80 -12.49 3.59 -12.53
C CYS A 80 -14.01 3.57 -12.82
N ARG A 81 -14.62 4.75 -12.85
CA ARG A 81 -16.04 4.92 -13.21
C ARG A 81 -16.36 4.54 -14.66
N THR A 82 -15.35 4.59 -15.54
CA THR A 82 -15.54 4.43 -16.99
C THR A 82 -15.38 2.98 -17.44
N CYS A 83 -14.21 2.36 -17.23
CA CYS A 83 -13.94 1.00 -17.71
C CYS A 83 -14.05 -0.07 -16.64
N GLY A 84 -14.24 0.31 -15.37
CA GLY A 84 -14.31 -0.62 -14.24
C GLY A 84 -12.99 -1.24 -13.82
N PHE A 85 -11.85 -0.86 -14.45
CA PHE A 85 -10.53 -1.22 -13.94
C PHE A 85 -10.40 -0.74 -12.49
N GLY A 86 -9.90 -1.60 -11.61
CA GLY A 86 -9.74 -1.26 -10.21
C GLY A 86 -8.79 -2.20 -9.50
N LYS A 87 -8.40 -1.78 -8.29
CA LYS A 87 -7.59 -2.56 -7.38
C LYS A 87 -8.19 -2.50 -5.99
N ARG A 88 -7.95 -3.57 -5.25
CA ARG A 88 -8.19 -3.62 -3.81
C ARG A 88 -6.92 -4.07 -3.11
N LEU A 89 -6.33 -3.18 -2.32
CA LEU A 89 -5.03 -3.35 -1.70
C LEU A 89 -5.07 -3.01 -0.20
N PRO A 90 -4.17 -3.59 0.61
CA PRO A 90 -3.87 -3.05 1.95
C PRO A 90 -3.48 -1.58 1.85
N ILE A 91 -3.91 -0.76 2.80
CA ILE A 91 -3.65 0.68 2.79
C ILE A 91 -2.13 0.99 2.81
N GLU A 92 -1.34 0.11 3.41
CA GLU A 92 0.11 0.22 3.54
C GLU A 92 0.81 0.18 2.17
N LEU A 93 0.28 -0.59 1.21
CA LEU A 93 0.80 -0.58 -0.16
C LEU A 93 0.46 0.69 -0.93
N CYS A 94 -0.62 1.38 -0.54
CA CYS A 94 -1.09 2.56 -1.26
C CYS A 94 -0.19 3.78 -1.01
N CYS A 95 0.54 3.82 0.11
CA CYS A 95 1.41 4.93 0.46
C CYS A 95 2.86 4.79 -0.06
N LEU A 96 3.28 3.62 -0.52
CA LEU A 96 4.67 3.36 -0.92
C LEU A 96 5.15 4.21 -2.11
N GLY A 97 4.23 4.64 -2.98
CA GLY A 97 4.53 5.51 -4.12
C GLY A 97 4.61 7.00 -3.80
N LEU A 98 4.41 7.41 -2.54
CA LEU A 98 4.42 8.82 -2.14
C LEU A 98 5.85 9.32 -1.94
N THR A 99 6.19 10.50 -2.47
CA THR A 99 7.57 11.01 -2.45
C THR A 99 8.24 11.01 -1.07
N PRO A 100 7.59 11.43 0.03
CA PRO A 100 8.23 11.37 1.35
C PRO A 100 8.48 9.94 1.83
N VAL A 101 7.61 8.98 1.46
CA VAL A 101 7.77 7.56 1.76
C VAL A 101 8.89 6.95 0.91
N ILE A 102 8.94 7.29 -0.38
CA ILE A 102 10.05 6.89 -1.28
C ILE A 102 11.38 7.38 -0.72
N GLY A 103 11.47 8.65 -0.31
CA GLY A 103 12.69 9.19 0.29
C GLY A 103 13.07 8.47 1.59
N PHE A 104 12.09 8.17 2.45
CA PHE A 104 12.32 7.38 3.66
C PHE A 104 12.84 5.96 3.36
N LEU A 105 12.31 5.30 2.33
CA LEU A 105 12.78 3.98 1.90
C LEU A 105 14.17 4.04 1.26
N ASP A 106 14.45 5.07 0.46
CA ASP A 106 15.74 5.30 -0.20
C ASP A 106 16.87 5.53 0.81
N ASP A 107 16.61 6.31 1.88
CA ASP A 107 17.54 6.51 3.00
C ASP A 107 17.89 5.19 3.73
N ARG A 108 17.11 4.12 3.48
CA ARG A 108 17.27 2.76 4.03
C ARG A 108 17.70 1.75 2.96
N GLU A 109 18.15 2.22 1.81
CA GLU A 109 18.59 1.41 0.66
C GLU A 109 17.50 0.50 0.06
N ILE A 110 16.21 0.77 0.34
CA ILE A 110 15.08 0.05 -0.23
C ILE A 110 14.61 0.77 -1.50
N ASN A 111 14.76 0.11 -2.65
CA ASN A 111 14.29 0.66 -3.92
C ASN A 111 12.75 0.58 -4.02
N ALA A 112 12.06 1.69 -3.72
CA ALA A 112 10.61 1.77 -3.78
C ALA A 112 10.01 1.52 -5.19
N PHE A 113 10.81 1.69 -6.25
CA PHE A 113 10.34 1.46 -7.62
C PHE A 113 10.53 0.02 -8.07
N ALA A 114 11.47 -0.72 -7.51
CA ALA A 114 11.71 -2.11 -7.84
C ALA A 114 12.07 -2.93 -6.59
N PRO A 115 11.18 -2.99 -5.60
CA PRO A 115 11.44 -3.78 -4.41
C PRO A 115 11.25 -5.26 -4.74
N THR A 116 12.05 -6.11 -4.11
CA THR A 116 11.85 -7.55 -4.12
C THR A 116 10.57 -7.90 -3.37
N PHE A 117 10.03 -9.09 -3.65
CA PHE A 117 8.85 -9.58 -2.94
C PHE A 117 9.11 -9.70 -1.42
N GLU A 118 10.30 -10.15 -1.03
CA GLU A 118 10.72 -10.30 0.36
C GLU A 118 10.81 -8.94 1.09
N GLU A 119 11.38 -7.92 0.45
CA GLU A 119 11.43 -6.57 1.02
C GLU A 119 10.03 -6.01 1.28
N ILE A 120 9.08 -6.20 0.36
CA ILE A 120 7.70 -5.74 0.55
C ILE A 120 7.01 -6.51 1.67
N VAL A 121 7.15 -7.83 1.71
CA VAL A 121 6.56 -8.64 2.80
C VAL A 121 7.14 -8.20 4.15
N ASN A 122 8.46 -8.06 4.26
CA ASN A 122 9.11 -7.62 5.49
C ASN A 122 8.67 -6.20 5.88
N LEU A 123 8.57 -5.28 4.92
CA LEU A 123 8.08 -3.93 5.16
C LEU A 123 6.66 -3.93 5.73
N LEU A 124 5.76 -4.71 5.12
CA LEU A 124 4.35 -4.78 5.52
C LEU A 124 4.13 -5.52 6.85
N GLU A 125 4.95 -6.52 7.16
CA GLU A 125 4.72 -7.36 8.34
C GLU A 125 5.48 -6.88 9.58
N VAL A 126 6.65 -6.28 9.39
CA VAL A 126 7.56 -5.95 10.50
C VAL A 126 7.64 -4.44 10.72
N HIS A 127 7.52 -3.65 9.65
CA HIS A 127 7.84 -2.22 9.71
C HIS A 127 6.63 -1.31 9.56
N SER A 128 5.47 -1.82 9.12
CA SER A 128 4.26 -1.00 9.01
C SER A 128 3.26 -1.27 10.12
N GLU A 129 2.71 -0.20 10.67
CA GLU A 129 1.57 -0.22 11.57
C GLU A 129 0.47 0.67 11.01
N THR A 130 -0.77 0.19 11.05
CA THR A 130 -1.95 0.94 10.62
C THR A 130 -2.84 1.19 11.83
N SER A 131 -3.04 2.46 12.16
CA SER A 131 -4.00 2.88 13.18
C SER A 131 -5.22 3.50 12.53
N VAL A 132 -6.38 3.30 13.17
CA VAL A 132 -7.66 3.84 12.72
C VAL A 132 -8.25 4.68 13.85
N SER A 133 -8.68 5.89 13.50
CA SER A 133 -9.44 6.77 14.37
C SER A 133 -10.82 7.03 13.78
N GLY A 134 -11.82 7.22 14.65
CA GLY A 134 -13.22 7.34 14.27
C GLY A 134 -13.73 8.78 14.19
N ASP A 135 -14.81 8.94 13.41
CA ASP A 135 -15.70 10.09 13.18
C ASP A 135 -15.06 11.51 13.17
N PRO A 136 -14.63 12.01 11.99
CA PRO A 136 -14.60 11.31 10.71
C PRO A 136 -13.51 10.22 10.69
N LEU A 137 -13.69 9.19 9.84
CA LEU A 137 -12.69 8.14 9.69
C LEU A 137 -11.35 8.75 9.24
N ALA A 138 -10.31 8.49 10.02
CA ALA A 138 -8.92 8.79 9.64
C ALA A 138 -8.04 7.57 9.90
N VAL A 139 -7.24 7.22 8.88
CA VAL A 139 -6.36 6.06 8.88
C VAL A 139 -4.92 6.53 8.74
N THR A 140 -4.08 6.14 9.69
CA THR A 140 -2.67 6.51 9.69
C THR A 140 -1.81 5.27 9.51
N VAL A 141 -1.10 5.22 8.38
CA VAL A 141 -0.06 4.22 8.13
C VAL A 141 1.26 4.79 8.60
N THR A 142 1.94 4.08 9.49
CA THR A 142 3.28 4.43 9.96
C THR A 142 4.27 3.37 9.53
N ILE A 143 5.30 3.76 8.79
CA ILE A 143 6.42 2.90 8.42
C ILE A 143 7.60 3.27 9.31
N SER A 144 8.05 2.29 10.10
CA SER A 144 9.08 2.44 11.12
C SER A 144 10.43 1.93 10.65
N GLY A 145 11.46 2.73 10.89
CA GLY A 145 12.86 2.35 10.81
C GLY A 145 13.47 2.17 12.21
N GLU A 146 14.79 2.02 12.28
CA GLU A 146 15.47 1.85 13.57
C GLU A 146 15.45 3.13 14.43
N ARG A 147 15.45 4.30 13.78
CA ARG A 147 15.63 5.61 14.44
C ARG A 147 14.66 6.69 13.99
N GLU A 148 13.93 6.44 12.92
CA GLU A 148 12.99 7.37 12.29
C GLU A 148 11.77 6.61 11.80
N SER A 149 10.69 7.33 11.57
CA SER A 149 9.48 6.80 10.95
C SER A 149 8.92 7.82 9.97
N VAL A 150 8.07 7.34 9.06
CA VAL A 150 7.20 8.17 8.23
C VAL A 150 5.76 7.75 8.46
N SER A 151 4.87 8.72 8.66
CA SER A 151 3.45 8.50 8.85
C SER A 151 2.65 9.20 7.76
N VAL A 152 1.67 8.51 7.20
CA VAL A 152 0.75 9.03 6.19
C VAL A 152 -0.66 8.86 6.69
N GLU A 153 -1.40 9.96 6.77
CA GLU A 153 -2.80 9.98 7.18
C GLU A 153 -3.72 10.12 5.97
N PHE A 154 -4.73 9.26 5.91
CA PHE A 154 -5.78 9.23 4.89
C PHE A 154 -7.15 9.48 5.52
N ASP A 155 -8.05 10.13 4.77
CA ASP A 155 -9.48 10.11 5.08
C ASP A 155 -10.21 8.92 4.45
N GLU A 156 -11.53 8.84 4.64
CA GLU A 156 -12.38 7.76 4.11
C GLU A 156 -12.37 7.62 2.59
N GLU A 157 -12.06 8.70 1.86
CA GLU A 157 -11.98 8.76 0.39
C GLU A 157 -10.54 8.58 -0.11
N MET A 158 -9.60 8.21 0.78
CA MET A 158 -8.16 8.10 0.53
C MET A 158 -7.46 9.43 0.16
N ASN A 159 -8.05 10.57 0.48
CA ASN A 159 -7.31 11.83 0.37
C ASN A 159 -6.23 11.87 1.45
N ILE A 160 -5.02 12.25 1.05
CA ILE A 160 -3.91 12.43 1.99
C ILE A 160 -4.17 13.69 2.81
N ARG A 161 -4.33 13.52 4.13
CA ARG A 161 -4.53 14.61 5.09
C ARG A 161 -3.20 15.19 5.56
N SER A 162 -2.25 14.31 5.86
CA SER A 162 -0.91 14.70 6.30
C SER A 162 0.13 13.64 5.94
N ILE A 163 1.37 14.09 5.80
CA ILE A 163 2.54 13.21 5.76
C ILE A 163 3.54 13.79 6.75
N ASP A 164 3.84 13.04 7.81
CA ASP A 164 4.82 13.42 8.82
C ASP A 164 6.07 12.54 8.67
N ARG A 165 7.20 13.20 8.55
CA ARG A 165 8.52 12.56 8.58
C ARG A 165 9.36 13.35 9.57
N PRO A 166 9.30 13.01 10.88
CA PRO A 166 10.10 13.70 11.87
C PRO A 166 11.57 13.54 11.52
N THR A 167 12.23 14.61 11.10
CA THR A 167 13.68 14.60 10.94
C THR A 167 14.29 14.21 12.28
N ALA A 168 15.18 13.22 12.27
CA ALA A 168 15.96 12.85 13.45
C ALA A 168 16.52 14.11 14.10
N LYS A 169 16.22 14.33 15.40
CA LYS A 169 16.86 15.41 16.15
C LYS A 169 18.37 15.26 15.99
N ALA A 170 19.04 16.32 15.55
CA ALA A 170 20.49 16.39 15.62
C ALA A 170 20.89 16.05 17.07
N VAL A 171 21.71 15.02 17.21
CA VAL A 171 22.37 14.74 18.48
C VAL A 171 23.47 15.78 18.60
N ASP A 172 23.27 16.77 19.48
CA ASP A 172 24.33 17.70 19.93
C ASP A 172 25.42 16.95 20.71
#